data_AF-A0A2V9Q7C8-F1
#
_entry.id   AF-A0A2V9Q7C8-F1
#
_cell.length_a   1.000
_cell.length_b   1.000
_cell.length_c   1.000
_cell.angle_alpha   90.00
_cell.angle_beta   90.00
_cell.angle_gamma   90.00
#
_symmetry.space_group_name_H-M   'P 1'
#
loop_
_entity.id
_entity.type
_entity.pdbx_description
1 polymer ?
#
loop_
_entity_poly.entity_id
_entity_poly.type
_entity_poly.pdbx_seq_one_letter_code
_entity_poly.pdbx_strand_id
1 'polypeptide(L)'
;MPAGPILIFDKSALQALSLDESNWLDNFFLTNVTPLFFAETLADLEKEVGRGRTPEEIVGHLALKTPDMQATVCAHHEKILGGDLYGHHIALDGRIPRDFGKVVELDGKRGV
;
A
#
# COMPACT_ATOMS: atom_id res chain seq x y z
N MET A 1 -17.46 10.66 -2.83
CA MET A 1 -17.52 10.93 -1.38
C MET A 1 -16.37 11.86 -1.02
N PRO A 2 -16.49 12.77 -0.03
CA PRO A 2 -15.33 13.51 0.46
C PRO A 2 -14.26 12.53 0.94
N ALA A 3 -12.98 12.85 0.74
CA ALA A 3 -11.90 11.99 1.17
C ALA A 3 -11.95 11.86 2.70
N GLY A 4 -12.01 10.63 3.20
CA GLY A 4 -11.92 10.35 4.63
C GLY A 4 -10.58 10.78 5.21
N PRO A 5 -10.41 10.77 6.55
CA PRO A 5 -9.11 10.99 7.16
C PRO A 5 -8.07 9.99 6.64
N ILE A 6 -6.81 10.40 6.62
CA ILE A 6 -5.71 9.54 6.16
C ILE A 6 -5.41 8.48 7.23
N LEU A 7 -5.36 7.22 6.82
CA LEU A 7 -5.01 6.08 7.68
C LEU A 7 -3.70 5.45 7.24
N ILE A 8 -2.83 5.15 8.20
CA ILE A 8 -1.73 4.21 8.04
C ILE A 8 -2.00 3.04 8.99
N PHE A 9 -1.77 1.82 8.53
CA PHE A 9 -1.87 0.63 9.35
C PHE A 9 -0.59 -0.22 9.25
N ASP A 10 -0.39 -1.04 10.28
CA ASP A 10 0.61 -2.09 10.27
C ASP A 10 0.06 -3.37 9.62
N LYS A 11 0.95 -4.23 9.09
CA LYS A 11 0.54 -5.52 8.51
C LYS A 11 -0.24 -6.36 9.51
N SER A 12 0.20 -6.44 10.77
CA SER A 12 -0.45 -7.25 11.79
C SER A 12 -1.87 -6.75 12.13
N ALA A 13 -2.10 -5.43 12.06
CA ALA A 13 -3.42 -4.85 12.25
C ALA A 13 -4.39 -5.33 11.16
N LEU A 14 -3.97 -5.28 9.89
CA LEU A 14 -4.79 -5.76 8.78
C LEU A 14 -5.02 -7.29 8.84
N GLN A 15 -4.03 -8.04 9.30
CA GLN A 15 -4.17 -9.49 9.51
C GLN A 15 -5.24 -9.82 10.58
N ALA A 16 -5.33 -9.01 11.64
CA ALA A 16 -6.27 -9.21 12.74
C ALA A 16 -7.74 -8.92 12.37
N LEU A 17 -7.97 -8.00 11.43
CA LEU A 17 -9.33 -7.65 10.98
C LEU A 17 -9.98 -8.79 10.20
N SER A 18 -11.29 -8.96 10.31
CA SER A 18 -12.07 -9.75 9.37
C SER A 18 -12.16 -9.06 8.00
N LEU A 19 -12.66 -9.77 6.98
CA LEU A 19 -12.89 -9.17 5.66
C LEU A 19 -13.91 -8.02 5.73
N ASP A 20 -14.98 -8.19 6.52
CA ASP A 20 -16.03 -7.18 6.68
C ASP A 20 -15.52 -5.93 7.40
N GLU A 21 -14.69 -6.09 8.43
CA GLU A 21 -14.06 -4.95 9.12
C GLU A 21 -13.02 -4.25 8.22
N SER A 22 -12.33 -5.01 7.37
CA SER A 22 -11.37 -4.44 6.40
C SER A 22 -12.08 -3.57 5.36
N ASN A 23 -13.29 -3.94 4.94
CA ASN A 23 -14.12 -3.11 4.05
C ASN A 23 -14.46 -1.75 4.66
N TRP A 24 -14.52 -1.60 5.99
CA TRP A 24 -14.74 -0.29 6.61
C TRP A 24 -13.56 0.66 6.39
N LEU A 25 -12.34 0.13 6.30
CA LEU A 25 -11.16 0.95 6.01
C LEU A 25 -11.31 1.66 4.66
N ASP A 26 -11.76 0.92 3.64
CA ASP A 26 -11.96 1.42 2.27
C ASP A 26 -13.15 2.39 2.15
N ASN A 27 -14.16 2.24 3.01
CA ASN A 27 -15.36 3.09 2.98
C ASN A 27 -15.18 4.42 3.72
N PHE A 28 -14.35 4.46 4.76
CA PHE A 28 -14.26 5.61 5.67
C PHE A 28 -12.91 6.31 5.69
N PHE A 29 -11.84 5.73 5.13
CA PHE A 29 -10.50 6.28 5.22
C PHE A 29 -9.81 6.36 3.85
N LEU A 30 -8.98 7.39 3.68
CA LEU A 30 -7.99 7.43 2.62
C LEU A 30 -6.73 6.68 3.11
N THR A 31 -6.53 5.46 2.65
CA THR A 31 -5.44 4.62 3.10
C THR A 31 -4.12 5.05 2.45
N ASN A 32 -3.13 5.35 3.29
CA ASN A 32 -1.74 5.54 2.91
C ASN A 32 -0.97 4.23 3.12
N VAL A 33 -0.79 3.46 2.05
CA VAL A 33 -0.06 2.19 2.09
C VAL A 33 1.44 2.47 2.05
N THR A 34 2.14 2.11 3.12
CA THR A 34 3.58 2.39 3.24
C THR A 34 4.42 1.37 2.46
N PRO A 35 5.62 1.74 1.97
CA PRO A 35 6.56 0.79 1.38
C PRO A 35 6.92 -0.38 2.31
N LEU A 36 6.93 -0.15 3.63
CA LEU A 36 7.24 -1.18 4.61
C LEU A 36 6.20 -2.31 4.62
N PHE A 37 4.92 -1.98 4.49
CA PHE A 37 3.85 -2.97 4.37
C PHE A 37 4.08 -3.93 3.20
N PHE A 38 4.51 -3.43 2.04
CA PHE A 38 4.85 -4.27 0.89
C PHE A 38 6.07 -5.15 1.16
N ALA A 39 7.15 -4.59 1.73
CA ALA A 39 8.35 -5.36 2.05
C ALA A 39 8.03 -6.51 3.03
N GLU A 40 7.24 -6.23 4.07
CA GLU A 40 6.82 -7.22 5.05
C GLU A 40 5.87 -8.27 4.49
N THR A 41 5.02 -7.89 3.52
CA THR A 41 4.08 -8.79 2.86
C THR A 41 4.79 -9.69 1.87
N LEU A 42 5.70 -9.16 1.07
CA LEU A 42 6.52 -9.94 0.14
C LEU A 42 7.45 -10.90 0.90
N ALA A 43 8.01 -10.47 2.02
CA ALA A 43 8.81 -11.33 2.88
C ALA A 43 8.01 -12.52 3.47
N ASP A 44 6.67 -12.45 3.53
CA ASP A 44 5.86 -13.59 3.96
C ASP A 44 5.83 -14.72 2.91
N LEU A 45 6.13 -14.44 1.63
CA LEU A 45 6.23 -15.47 0.59
C LEU A 45 7.40 -16.44 0.81
N GLU A 46 8.45 -15.99 1.50
CA GLU A 46 9.64 -16.81 1.77
C GLU A 46 9.58 -17.55 3.12
N LYS A 47 8.49 -17.38 3.90
CA LYS A 47 8.39 -17.97 5.24
C LYS A 47 7.85 -19.39 5.20
N GLU A 48 8.38 -20.24 6.07
CA GLU A 48 7.71 -21.49 6.41
C GLU A 48 6.42 -21.18 7.18
N VAL A 49 5.30 -21.67 6.64
CA VAL A 49 3.96 -21.44 7.18
C VAL A 49 3.44 -22.70 7.88
N GLY A 50 2.55 -22.52 8.86
CA GLY A 50 1.97 -23.63 9.61
C GLY A 50 1.27 -24.67 8.72
N ARG A 51 1.19 -25.92 9.20
CA ARG A 51 0.60 -27.05 8.45
C ARG A 51 -0.76 -26.67 7.83
N GLY A 52 -0.86 -26.78 6.51
CA GLY A 52 -2.12 -26.67 5.77
C GLY A 52 -2.40 -25.32 5.11
N ARG A 53 -1.44 -24.39 5.09
CA ARG A 53 -1.52 -23.16 4.27
C ARG A 53 -0.27 -23.03 3.41
N THR A 54 -0.35 -22.28 2.32
CA THR A 54 0.83 -21.84 1.55
C THR A 54 1.16 -20.37 1.83
N PRO A 55 2.41 -19.94 1.63
CA PRO A 55 2.77 -18.52 1.73
C PRO A 55 1.93 -17.62 0.82
N GLU A 56 1.61 -18.09 -0.39
CA GLU A 56 0.76 -17.38 -1.35
C GLU A 56 -0.68 -17.23 -0.85
N GLU A 57 -1.22 -18.24 -0.15
CA GLU A 57 -2.55 -18.12 0.46
C GLU A 57 -2.58 -17.08 1.59
N ILE A 58 -1.49 -16.93 2.35
CA ILE A 58 -1.39 -15.89 3.38
C ILE A 58 -1.36 -14.50 2.74
N VAL A 59 -0.48 -14.31 1.74
CA VAL A 59 -0.35 -13.03 1.03
C VAL A 59 -1.63 -12.70 0.27
N GLY A 60 -2.24 -13.69 -0.40
CA GLY A 60 -3.51 -13.52 -1.09
C GLY A 60 -4.65 -13.12 -0.15
N HIS A 61 -4.71 -13.72 1.03
CA HIS A 61 -5.70 -13.34 2.04
C HIS A 61 -5.47 -11.93 2.58
N LEU A 62 -4.21 -11.48 2.71
CA LEU A 62 -3.90 -10.10 3.08
C LEU A 62 -4.27 -9.13 1.95
N ALA A 63 -4.03 -9.50 0.70
CA ALA A 63 -4.44 -8.71 -0.47
C ALA A 63 -5.95 -8.49 -0.52
N LEU A 64 -6.76 -9.52 -0.21
CA LEU A 64 -8.22 -9.40 -0.13
C LEU A 64 -8.71 -8.42 0.95
N LYS A 65 -7.93 -8.21 2.00
CA LYS A 65 -8.26 -7.24 3.06
C LYS A 65 -7.69 -5.85 2.78
N THR A 66 -6.76 -5.73 1.84
CA THR A 66 -6.10 -4.46 1.56
C THR A 66 -7.08 -3.52 0.86
N PRO A 67 -7.25 -2.28 1.36
CA PRO A 67 -8.09 -1.28 0.69
C PRO A 67 -7.66 -1.04 -0.77
N ASP A 68 -8.62 -0.94 -1.68
CA ASP A 68 -8.41 -0.74 -3.12
C ASP A 68 -9.04 0.58 -3.60
N MET A 69 -10.29 0.87 -3.23
CA MET A 69 -11.02 2.04 -3.75
C MET A 69 -10.45 3.37 -3.25
N GLN A 70 -9.95 3.41 -2.02
CA GLN A 70 -9.41 4.62 -1.40
C GLN A 70 -8.00 4.41 -0.86
N ALA A 71 -7.14 3.73 -1.61
CA ALA A 71 -5.75 3.53 -1.24
C ALA A 71 -4.77 4.32 -2.12
N THR A 72 -3.64 4.68 -1.54
CA THR A 72 -2.50 5.28 -2.24
C THR A 72 -1.21 4.77 -1.63
N VAL A 73 -0.27 4.36 -2.47
CA VAL A 73 1.07 3.96 -2.04
C VAL A 73 1.92 5.21 -1.78
N CYS A 74 2.50 5.30 -0.59
CA CYS A 74 3.47 6.34 -0.26
C CYS A 74 4.77 6.13 -1.05
N ALA A 75 5.37 7.21 -1.53
CA ALA A 75 6.71 7.18 -2.10
C ALA A 75 7.74 6.67 -1.08
N HIS A 76 8.76 5.94 -1.56
CA HIS A 76 9.89 5.55 -0.72
C HIS A 76 10.63 6.79 -0.22
N HIS A 77 11.03 6.78 1.05
CA HIS A 77 11.64 7.94 1.71
C HIS A 77 12.91 8.44 0.99
N GLU A 78 13.71 7.54 0.41
CA GLU A 78 14.89 7.92 -0.38
C GLU A 78 14.54 8.74 -1.62
N LYS A 79 13.39 8.45 -2.26
CA LYS A 79 12.92 9.22 -3.42
C LYS A 79 12.42 10.60 -3.01
N ILE A 80 11.72 10.68 -1.88
CA ILE A 80 11.28 11.95 -1.28
C ILE A 80 12.52 12.81 -0.96
N LEU A 81 13.48 12.25 -0.22
CA LEU A 81 14.72 12.92 0.16
C LEU A 81 15.53 13.34 -1.07
N GLY A 82 15.70 12.42 -2.04
CA GLY A 82 16.40 12.71 -3.28
C GLY A 82 15.77 13.87 -4.03
N GLY A 83 14.45 13.85 -4.23
CA GLY A 83 13.71 14.93 -4.88
C GLY A 83 13.93 16.28 -4.20
N ASP A 84 13.81 16.31 -2.86
CA ASP A 84 14.04 17.53 -2.08
C ASP A 84 15.48 18.07 -2.25
N LEU A 85 16.48 17.20 -2.19
CA LEU A 85 17.89 17.56 -2.40
C LEU A 85 18.18 18.06 -3.83
N TYR A 86 17.43 17.60 -4.84
CA TYR A 86 17.52 18.09 -6.22
C TYR A 86 16.70 19.39 -6.45
N GLY A 87 16.12 19.98 -5.40
CA GLY A 87 15.34 21.22 -5.48
C GLY A 87 13.85 21.02 -5.78
N HIS A 88 13.37 19.77 -5.81
CA HIS A 88 11.96 19.43 -5.94
C HIS A 88 11.31 19.30 -4.55
N HIS A 89 11.18 20.43 -3.85
CA HIS A 89 10.59 20.46 -2.51
C HIS A 89 9.14 19.94 -2.50
N ILE A 90 8.86 19.02 -1.59
CA ILE A 90 7.51 18.49 -1.37
C ILE A 90 6.78 19.35 -0.35
N ALA A 91 5.61 19.88 -0.72
CA ALA A 91 4.79 20.65 0.19
C ALA A 91 4.24 19.78 1.33
N LEU A 92 4.37 20.24 2.57
CA LEU A 92 3.79 19.60 3.76
C LEU A 92 2.31 19.99 3.93
N ASP A 93 1.51 19.75 2.89
CA ASP A 93 0.09 20.15 2.80
C ASP A 93 -0.89 19.04 3.23
N GLY A 94 -0.37 17.96 3.83
CA GLY A 94 -1.14 16.82 4.30
C GLY A 94 -1.50 15.80 3.22
N ARG A 95 -1.02 15.97 1.98
CA ARG A 95 -1.19 14.96 0.93
C ARG A 95 -0.18 13.82 1.08
N ILE A 96 -0.59 12.62 0.70
CA ILE A 96 0.31 11.46 0.64
C ILE A 96 1.32 11.69 -0.48
N PRO A 97 2.64 11.72 -0.19
CA PRO A 97 3.65 11.80 -1.23
C PRO A 97 3.57 10.57 -2.11
N ARG A 98 3.44 10.76 -3.43
CA ARG A 98 3.38 9.67 -4.40
C ARG A 98 4.63 9.67 -5.24
N ASP A 99 5.09 8.47 -5.55
CA ASP A 99 6.08 8.31 -6.59
C ASP A 99 5.40 8.58 -7.95
N PHE A 100 6.14 9.17 -8.89
CA PHE A 100 5.60 9.28 -10.24
C PHE A 100 5.53 7.86 -10.82
N GLY A 101 4.34 7.45 -11.25
CA GLY A 101 4.18 6.16 -11.92
C GLY A 101 5.07 6.10 -13.15
N LYS A 102 5.63 4.92 -13.41
CA LYS A 102 6.46 4.72 -14.60
C LYS A 102 5.51 4.34 -15.71
N VAL A 103 5.38 5.21 -16.72
CA VAL A 103 4.63 4.83 -17.91
C VAL A 103 5.27 3.58 -18.51
N VAL A 104 4.51 2.49 -18.54
CA VAL A 104 4.90 1.20 -19.11
C VAL A 104 3.98 0.87 -20.27
N GLU A 105 4.54 0.25 -21.30
CA GLU A 105 3.80 -0.24 -22.46
C GLU A 105 4.00 -1.75 -22.58
N LEU A 106 2.90 -2.50 -22.56
CA LEU A 106 2.89 -3.96 -22.75
C LEU A 106 1.79 -4.30 -23.75
N ASP A 107 2.14 -5.05 -24.79
CA ASP A 107 1.22 -5.48 -25.85
C ASP A 107 0.39 -4.31 -26.46
N GLY A 108 1.03 -3.16 -26.64
CA GLY A 108 0.40 -1.95 -27.19
C GLY A 108 -0.54 -1.22 -26.24
N LYS A 109 -0.61 -1.61 -24.97
CA LYS A 109 -1.39 -0.93 -23.92
C LYS A 109 -0.46 -0.15 -23.01
N ARG A 110 -0.79 1.12 -22.81
CA ARG A 110 -0.09 2.02 -21.88
C ARG A 110 -0.73 2.00 -20.51
N GLY A 111 0.07 1.73 -19.49
CA GLY A 111 -0.23 1.92 -18.07
C GLY A 111 0.76 2.90 -17.44
N VAL A 112 0.47 3.37 -16.23
CA VAL A 112 1.32 4.23 -15.41
C VAL A 112 1.56 3.56 -14.07
#